data_AF-A0A2N3IIH1-F1
#
_entry.id   AF-A0A2N3IIH1-F1
#
_cell.length_a   1.000
_cell.length_b   1.000
_cell.length_c   1.000
_cell.angle_alpha   90.00
_cell.angle_beta   90.00
_cell.angle_gamma   90.00
#
_symmetry.space_group_name_H-M   'P 1'
#
loop_
_entity.id
_entity.type
_entity.pdbx_description
1 polymer ?
#
loop_
_entity_poly.entity_id
_entity_poly.type
_entity_poly.pdbx_seq_one_letter_code
_entity_poly.pdbx_strand_id
1 'polypeptide(L)'
;MRFLIGILLYVAIFMEAFSQELSWKQLWAFSCNFSSNEQVTNWQKKLEKDAQKLHCKRQRFKDEKAFLKYLFHFLHQKYLKTYDKNASWGHIFQTGTYNCVGGVAVFAYFLEKTGFSYQLYETDNHVFLCVVGEEGEIFMIETTAFFSEGMLSRRENLPQITDFVNLSTISLENLIGIFYYNEAVKAYFQENFIDSVAFANKAYQFYPCLRVKEIFTMSKEKLGKQIAFAPK
;
A
#
# COMPACT_ATOMS: atom_id res chain seq x y z
N MET A 1 11.77 -27.99 24.11
CA MET A 1 10.65 -28.44 23.24
C MET A 1 9.58 -27.38 22.98
N ARG A 2 9.06 -26.65 23.99
CA ARG A 2 8.02 -25.61 23.79
C ARG A 2 8.46 -24.42 22.90
N PHE A 3 9.74 -24.03 22.94
CA PHE A 3 10.28 -22.94 22.11
C PHE A 3 10.33 -23.28 20.60
N LEU A 4 10.69 -24.51 20.25
CA LEU A 4 10.75 -25.00 18.87
C LEU A 4 9.34 -25.14 18.25
N ILE A 5 8.37 -25.57 19.05
CA ILE A 5 6.97 -25.66 18.63
C ILE A 5 6.37 -24.26 18.40
N GLY A 6 6.73 -23.28 19.22
CA GLY A 6 6.33 -21.89 19.04
C GLY A 6 6.88 -21.28 17.75
N ILE A 7 8.16 -21.51 17.42
CA ILE A 7 8.79 -21.05 16.17
C ILE A 7 8.18 -21.77 14.95
N LEU A 8 7.93 -23.08 15.03
CA LEU A 8 7.32 -23.85 13.93
C LEU A 8 5.86 -23.47 13.66
N LEU A 9 5.06 -23.20 14.70
CA LEU A 9 3.73 -22.64 14.53
C LEU A 9 3.79 -21.22 13.96
N TYR A 10 4.78 -20.41 14.37
CA TYR A 10 4.94 -19.05 13.85
C TYR A 10 5.34 -19.05 12.39
N VAL A 11 6.29 -19.90 11.99
CA VAL A 11 6.66 -20.13 10.59
C VAL A 11 5.44 -20.64 9.82
N ALA A 12 4.62 -21.54 10.37
CA ALA A 12 3.40 -21.99 9.70
C ALA A 12 2.35 -20.88 9.51
N ILE A 13 2.09 -20.06 10.54
CA ILE A 13 1.15 -18.91 10.48
C ILE A 13 1.67 -17.82 9.53
N PHE A 14 2.98 -17.61 9.44
CA PHE A 14 3.60 -16.64 8.54
C PHE A 14 3.89 -17.20 7.12
N MET A 15 4.00 -18.53 6.94
CA MET A 15 4.15 -19.18 5.64
C MET A 15 2.83 -19.25 4.87
N GLU A 16 1.70 -18.96 5.54
CA GLU A 16 0.47 -18.51 4.89
C GLU A 16 0.54 -17.03 4.43
N ALA A 17 1.74 -16.44 4.30
CA ALA A 17 1.95 -15.21 3.53
C ALA A 17 1.63 -15.48 2.06
N PHE A 18 0.32 -15.45 1.76
CA PHE A 18 -0.24 -15.52 0.42
C PHE A 18 0.36 -14.37 -0.39
N SER A 19 1.30 -14.68 -1.28
CA SER A 19 1.57 -13.81 -2.42
C SER A 19 0.26 -13.69 -3.19
N GLN A 20 -0.44 -12.57 -3.05
CA GLN A 20 -1.52 -12.26 -3.97
C GLN A 20 -0.83 -11.91 -5.29
N GLU A 21 -1.12 -12.61 -6.39
CA GLU A 21 -0.64 -12.13 -7.69
C GLU A 21 -1.30 -10.77 -7.95
N LEU A 22 -0.54 -9.69 -7.80
CA LEU A 22 -1.00 -8.35 -8.15
C LEU A 22 -1.10 -8.27 -9.68
N SER A 23 -2.32 -8.45 -10.16
CA SER A 23 -2.65 -8.26 -11.55
C SER A 23 -2.55 -6.76 -11.90
N TRP A 24 -2.29 -6.47 -13.17
CA TRP A 24 -2.38 -5.09 -13.67
C TRP A 24 -3.71 -4.41 -13.32
N LYS A 25 -4.80 -5.20 -13.25
CA LYS A 25 -6.12 -4.69 -12.86
C LYS A 25 -6.14 -4.13 -11.44
N GLN A 26 -5.46 -4.77 -10.49
CA GLN A 26 -5.37 -4.29 -9.11
C GLN A 26 -4.49 -3.06 -8.99
N LEU A 27 -3.36 -2.99 -9.72
CA LEU A 27 -2.50 -1.79 -9.70
C LEU A 27 -3.22 -0.55 -10.26
N TRP A 28 -4.02 -0.72 -11.32
CA TRP A 28 -4.78 0.38 -11.92
C TRP A 28 -6.13 0.64 -11.26
N ALA A 29 -6.56 -0.23 -10.34
CA ALA A 29 -7.72 0.06 -9.50
C ALA A 29 -7.52 1.30 -8.61
N PHE A 30 -6.27 1.73 -8.38
CA PHE A 30 -5.92 3.00 -7.73
C PHE A 30 -6.12 4.24 -8.61
N SER A 31 -6.52 4.10 -9.88
CA SER A 31 -6.83 5.25 -10.74
C SER A 31 -8.32 5.63 -10.64
N CYS A 32 -8.60 6.84 -10.13
CA CYS A 32 -9.97 7.38 -10.04
C CYS A 32 -10.54 7.81 -11.41
N ASN A 33 -9.67 8.16 -12.35
CA ASN A 33 -10.01 8.50 -13.73
C ASN A 33 -8.99 7.80 -14.64
N PHE A 34 -9.47 7.02 -15.62
CA PHE A 34 -8.61 6.44 -16.64
C PHE A 34 -7.98 7.60 -17.43
N SER A 35 -6.70 7.89 -17.20
CA SER A 35 -5.94 8.75 -18.11
C SER A 35 -5.91 8.06 -19.48
N SER A 36 -5.73 8.83 -20.56
CA SER A 36 -5.73 8.29 -21.93
C SER A 36 -4.91 7.00 -22.02
N ASN A 37 -5.46 5.98 -22.67
CA ASN A 37 -4.92 4.61 -22.71
C ASN A 37 -3.40 4.55 -22.99
N GLU A 38 -2.85 5.52 -23.72
CA GLU A 38 -1.43 5.62 -24.05
C GLU A 38 -0.52 5.96 -22.85
N GLN A 39 -0.87 6.95 -22.00
CA GLN A 39 -0.02 7.34 -20.86
C GLN A 39 0.09 6.23 -19.82
N VAL A 40 -1.05 5.59 -19.51
CA VAL A 40 -1.11 4.41 -18.63
C VAL A 40 -0.23 3.30 -19.19
N THR A 41 -0.35 3.00 -20.49
CA THR A 41 0.48 1.99 -21.17
C THR A 41 1.97 2.30 -21.05
N ASN A 42 2.36 3.58 -21.18
CA ASN A 42 3.76 3.97 -21.06
C ASN A 42 4.29 3.80 -19.62
N TRP A 43 3.48 4.11 -18.61
CA TRP A 43 3.84 3.86 -17.21
C TRP A 43 3.94 2.36 -16.89
N GLN A 44 3.00 1.54 -17.39
CA GLN A 44 3.06 0.08 -17.28
C GLN A 44 4.37 -0.47 -17.85
N LYS A 45 4.70 -0.13 -19.09
CA LYS A 45 5.96 -0.56 -19.75
C LYS A 45 7.19 -0.14 -18.96
N LYS A 46 7.18 1.07 -18.39
CA LYS A 46 8.28 1.57 -17.55
C LYS A 46 8.42 0.73 -16.28
N LEU A 47 7.31 0.48 -15.57
CA LEU A 47 7.28 -0.38 -14.39
C LEU A 47 7.78 -1.80 -14.69
N GLU A 48 7.30 -2.42 -15.76
CA GLU A 48 7.72 -3.77 -16.20
C GLU A 48 9.22 -3.84 -16.47
N LYS A 49 9.73 -2.88 -17.23
CA LYS A 49 11.16 -2.80 -17.55
C LYS A 49 12.00 -2.69 -16.28
N ASP A 50 11.58 -1.86 -15.33
CA ASP A 50 12.28 -1.69 -14.06
C ASP A 50 12.14 -2.92 -13.16
N ALA A 51 10.97 -3.57 -13.15
CA ALA A 51 10.74 -4.79 -12.40
C ALA A 51 11.61 -5.95 -12.91
N GLN A 52 11.69 -6.13 -14.23
CA GLN A 52 12.57 -7.12 -14.85
C GLN A 52 14.04 -6.86 -14.51
N LYS A 53 14.47 -5.59 -14.58
CA LYS A 53 15.82 -5.18 -14.20
C LYS A 53 16.12 -5.52 -12.73
N LEU A 54 15.18 -5.24 -11.83
CA LEU A 54 15.32 -5.52 -10.40
C LEU A 54 15.31 -7.03 -10.11
N HIS A 55 14.48 -7.80 -10.82
CA HIS A 55 14.44 -9.26 -10.73
C HIS A 55 15.80 -9.87 -11.09
N CYS A 56 16.36 -9.53 -12.27
CA CYS A 56 17.69 -9.99 -12.66
C CYS A 56 18.79 -9.49 -11.71
N LYS A 57 18.61 -8.33 -11.09
CA LYS A 57 19.56 -7.77 -10.14
C LYS A 57 19.52 -8.51 -8.80
N ARG A 58 18.34 -8.94 -8.31
CA ARG A 58 18.19 -9.74 -7.09
C ARG A 58 19.06 -10.98 -7.12
N GLN A 59 19.08 -11.69 -8.26
CA GLN A 59 19.87 -12.92 -8.46
C GLN A 59 21.38 -12.72 -8.24
N ARG A 60 21.88 -11.48 -8.22
CA ARG A 60 23.30 -11.14 -7.99
C ARG A 60 23.61 -10.79 -6.53
N PHE A 61 22.59 -10.58 -5.70
CA PHE A 61 22.76 -10.32 -4.28
C PHE A 61 22.86 -11.64 -3.52
N LYS A 62 23.78 -11.71 -2.57
CA LYS A 62 23.94 -12.87 -1.67
C LYS A 62 23.13 -12.74 -0.37
N ASP A 63 22.70 -11.52 -0.05
CA ASP A 63 22.02 -11.16 1.19
C ASP A 63 20.72 -10.44 0.85
N GLU A 64 19.60 -10.94 1.39
CA GLU A 64 18.28 -10.39 1.15
C GLU A 64 18.13 -8.99 1.76
N LYS A 65 18.70 -8.76 2.95
CA LYS A 65 18.69 -7.44 3.60
C LYS A 65 19.37 -6.40 2.71
N ALA A 66 20.52 -6.73 2.13
CA ALA A 66 21.22 -5.87 1.18
C ALA A 66 20.40 -5.58 -0.08
N PHE A 67 19.70 -6.59 -0.63
CA PHE A 67 18.82 -6.37 -1.79
C PHE A 67 17.62 -5.48 -1.43
N LEU A 68 16.94 -5.75 -0.32
CA LEU A 68 15.80 -4.95 0.14
C LEU A 68 16.21 -3.51 0.43
N LYS A 69 17.40 -3.28 1.00
CA LYS A 69 17.97 -1.93 1.17
C LYS A 69 18.17 -1.24 -0.18
N TYR A 70 18.75 -1.96 -1.14
CA TYR A 70 18.93 -1.45 -2.50
C TYR A 70 17.58 -1.12 -3.17
N LEU A 71 16.59 -2.01 -3.06
CA LEU A 71 15.25 -1.83 -3.59
C LEU A 71 14.61 -0.58 -2.99
N PHE A 72 14.66 -0.45 -1.66
CA PHE A 72 14.15 0.71 -0.94
C PHE A 72 14.71 2.02 -1.51
N HIS A 73 16.03 2.10 -1.66
CA HIS A 73 16.70 3.30 -2.17
C HIS A 73 16.33 3.56 -3.64
N PHE A 74 16.28 2.52 -4.46
CA PHE A 74 15.89 2.63 -5.86
C PHE A 74 14.47 3.19 -6.03
N LEU A 75 13.50 2.69 -5.26
CA LEU A 75 12.11 3.13 -5.36
C LEU A 75 11.93 4.58 -4.88
N HIS A 76 12.57 4.98 -3.78
CA HIS A 76 12.51 6.37 -3.31
C HIS A 76 13.19 7.35 -4.27
N GLN A 77 14.33 6.99 -4.85
CA GLN A 77 14.99 7.84 -5.84
C GLN A 77 14.19 7.97 -7.14
N LYS A 78 13.48 6.92 -7.54
CA LYS A 78 12.84 6.84 -8.87
C LYS A 78 11.36 7.22 -8.89
N TYR A 79 10.59 6.76 -7.91
CA TYR A 79 9.13 6.86 -7.88
C TYR A 79 8.59 7.59 -6.65
N LEU A 80 9.24 7.47 -5.49
CA LEU A 80 8.72 7.98 -4.21
C LEU A 80 9.58 9.13 -3.69
N LYS A 81 9.57 10.24 -4.43
CA LYS A 81 10.49 11.38 -4.22
C LYS A 81 10.00 12.35 -3.15
N THR A 82 8.71 12.68 -3.18
CA THR A 82 8.11 13.70 -2.31
C THR A 82 6.85 13.18 -1.67
N TYR A 83 6.83 13.09 -0.35
CA TYR A 83 5.63 12.69 0.36
C TYR A 83 4.60 13.84 0.43
N ASP A 84 3.37 13.56 0.01
CA ASP A 84 2.20 14.41 0.18
C ASP A 84 0.98 13.51 0.42
N LYS A 85 0.34 13.64 1.59
CA LYS A 85 -0.85 12.87 1.96
C LYS A 85 -2.01 12.98 0.96
N ASN A 86 -2.09 14.07 0.20
CA ASN A 86 -3.16 14.36 -0.75
C ASN A 86 -2.81 13.97 -2.20
N ALA A 87 -1.62 13.39 -2.43
CA ALA A 87 -1.14 13.00 -3.75
C ALA A 87 -2.05 11.95 -4.39
N SER A 88 -2.33 12.12 -5.68
CA SER A 88 -3.04 11.12 -6.48
C SER A 88 -2.09 10.04 -6.98
N TRP A 89 -2.63 8.87 -7.33
CA TRP A 89 -1.86 7.75 -7.90
C TRP A 89 -1.02 8.15 -9.13
N GLY A 90 -1.56 9.02 -9.99
CA GLY A 90 -0.86 9.49 -11.19
C GLY A 90 0.39 10.33 -10.90
N HIS A 91 0.41 11.07 -9.79
CA HIS A 91 1.54 11.93 -9.43
C HIS A 91 2.83 11.13 -9.17
N ILE A 92 2.72 9.88 -8.72
CA ILE A 92 3.88 8.98 -8.51
C ILE A 92 4.67 8.83 -9.81
N PHE A 93 3.99 8.66 -10.94
CA PHE A 93 4.63 8.42 -12.23
C PHE A 93 5.02 9.69 -12.97
N GLN A 94 4.35 10.80 -12.67
CA GLN A 94 4.58 12.11 -13.30
C GLN A 94 5.68 12.91 -12.59
N THR A 95 5.54 13.11 -11.28
CA THR A 95 6.41 13.98 -10.47
C THR A 95 7.22 13.20 -9.44
N GLY A 96 6.79 11.99 -9.09
CA GLY A 96 7.31 11.24 -7.96
C GLY A 96 6.68 11.64 -6.62
N THR A 97 5.59 12.41 -6.64
CA THR A 97 4.84 12.77 -5.43
C THR A 97 3.91 11.61 -5.04
N TYR A 98 3.93 11.19 -3.78
CA TYR A 98 3.23 9.99 -3.32
C TYR A 98 2.65 10.15 -1.90
N ASN A 99 1.67 9.33 -1.55
CA ASN A 99 1.16 9.17 -0.19
C ASN A 99 1.47 7.75 0.36
N CYS A 100 1.08 7.45 1.60
CA CYS A 100 1.38 6.17 2.24
C CYS A 100 0.84 4.97 1.46
N VAL A 101 -0.42 5.05 1.02
CA VAL A 101 -1.08 3.98 0.24
C VAL A 101 -0.39 3.74 -1.10
N GLY A 102 -0.09 4.83 -1.81
CA GLY A 102 0.60 4.77 -3.09
C GLY A 102 2.03 4.22 -2.97
N GLY A 103 2.75 4.61 -1.92
CA GLY A 103 4.08 4.10 -1.61
C GLY A 103 4.08 2.59 -1.37
N VAL A 104 3.17 2.12 -0.50
CA VAL A 104 2.99 0.69 -0.20
C VAL A 104 2.62 -0.10 -1.46
N ALA A 105 1.70 0.40 -2.28
CA ALA A 105 1.30 -0.28 -3.52
C ALA A 105 2.46 -0.41 -4.53
N VAL A 106 3.31 0.62 -4.66
CA VAL A 106 4.51 0.55 -5.50
C VAL A 106 5.49 -0.50 -4.96
N PHE A 107 5.76 -0.51 -3.66
CA PHE A 107 6.64 -1.50 -3.06
C PHE A 107 6.10 -2.93 -3.20
N ALA A 108 4.82 -3.15 -2.89
CA ALA A 108 4.13 -4.42 -3.05
C ALA A 108 4.33 -4.99 -4.46
N TYR A 109 4.09 -4.18 -5.49
CA TYR A 109 4.34 -4.58 -6.89
C TYR A 109 5.79 -5.05 -7.12
N PHE A 110 6.79 -4.28 -6.69
CA PHE A 110 8.18 -4.65 -6.93
C PHE A 110 8.65 -5.84 -6.09
N LEU A 111 8.14 -6.01 -4.88
CA LEU A 111 8.42 -7.17 -4.02
C LEU A 111 7.93 -8.45 -4.69
N GLU A 112 6.70 -8.47 -5.21
CA GLU A 112 6.18 -9.63 -5.94
C GLU A 112 7.00 -9.93 -7.19
N LYS A 113 7.31 -8.92 -8.01
CA LYS A 113 8.11 -9.14 -9.23
C LYS A 113 9.54 -9.57 -8.94
N THR A 114 10.05 -9.30 -7.74
CA THR A 114 11.35 -9.78 -7.30
C THR A 114 11.28 -11.08 -6.51
N GLY A 115 10.08 -11.63 -6.27
CA GLY A 115 9.86 -12.93 -5.65
C GLY A 115 9.93 -12.90 -4.12
N PHE A 116 9.58 -11.78 -3.50
CA PHE A 116 9.42 -11.66 -2.05
C PHE A 116 7.95 -11.77 -1.66
N SER A 117 7.69 -12.52 -0.58
CA SER A 117 6.40 -12.49 0.11
C SER A 117 6.37 -11.35 1.13
N TYR A 118 5.21 -10.73 1.27
CA TYR A 118 5.00 -9.61 2.19
C TYR A 118 3.62 -9.68 2.84
N GLN A 119 3.49 -9.05 4.00
CA GLN A 119 2.23 -8.82 4.69
C GLN A 119 2.02 -7.33 4.84
N LEU A 120 0.82 -6.85 4.49
CA LEU A 120 0.42 -5.47 4.72
C LEU A 120 -0.22 -5.32 6.09
N TYR A 121 0.07 -4.20 6.73
CA TYR A 121 -0.49 -3.82 8.02
C TYR A 121 -1.09 -2.42 7.94
N GLU A 122 -2.15 -2.24 8.71
CA GLU A 122 -2.83 -0.97 8.87
C GLU A 122 -2.94 -0.58 10.34
N THR A 123 -2.81 0.73 10.57
CA THR A 123 -3.19 1.46 11.78
C THR A 123 -4.23 2.52 11.40
N ASP A 124 -4.82 3.20 12.39
CA ASP A 124 -5.85 4.22 12.14
C ASP A 124 -5.44 5.30 11.12
N ASN A 125 -4.15 5.62 11.04
CA ASN A 125 -3.64 6.73 10.22
C ASN A 125 -2.52 6.32 9.26
N HIS A 126 -2.18 5.04 9.15
CA HIS A 126 -0.98 4.64 8.43
C HIS A 126 -0.97 3.19 7.93
N VAL A 127 -0.27 2.96 6.82
CA VAL A 127 -0.09 1.64 6.21
C VAL A 127 1.39 1.37 5.97
N PHE A 128 1.82 0.13 6.22
CA PHE A 128 3.18 -0.31 5.98
C PHE A 128 3.20 -1.80 5.62
N LEU A 129 4.38 -2.32 5.25
CA LEU A 129 4.53 -3.72 4.86
C LEU A 129 5.70 -4.38 5.60
N CYS A 130 5.57 -5.68 5.86
CA CYS A 130 6.67 -6.51 6.34
C CYS A 130 7.00 -7.57 5.31
N VAL A 131 8.29 -7.74 5.02
CA VAL A 131 8.82 -8.78 4.14
C VAL A 131 9.37 -9.91 4.99
N VAL A 132 9.09 -11.15 4.59
CA VAL A 132 9.63 -12.35 5.23
C VAL A 132 10.79 -12.84 4.38
N GLY A 133 11.99 -12.88 4.96
CA GLY A 133 13.17 -13.45 4.33
C GLY A 133 13.18 -14.98 4.39
N GLU A 134 14.04 -15.61 3.60
CA GLU A 134 14.15 -17.07 3.46
C GLU A 134 14.54 -17.77 4.78
N GLU A 135 15.30 -17.08 5.63
CA GLU A 135 15.70 -17.58 6.96
C GLU A 135 14.69 -17.25 8.07
N GLY A 136 13.48 -16.79 7.72
CA GLY A 136 12.44 -16.39 8.67
C GLY A 136 12.67 -15.02 9.32
N GLU A 137 13.62 -14.24 8.79
CA GLU A 137 13.81 -12.84 9.16
C GLU A 137 12.62 -12.00 8.73
N ILE A 138 12.27 -10.99 9.52
CA ILE A 138 11.22 -10.04 9.17
C ILE A 138 11.86 -8.68 8.97
N PHE A 139 11.60 -8.10 7.80
CA PHE A 139 12.01 -6.74 7.44
C PHE A 139 10.77 -5.86 7.38
N MET A 140 10.66 -4.93 8.31
CA MET A 140 9.66 -3.88 8.19
C MET A 140 10.12 -2.87 7.14
N ILE A 141 9.20 -2.50 6.25
CA ILE A 141 9.38 -1.44 5.28
C ILE A 141 8.30 -0.38 5.51
N GLU A 142 8.74 0.73 6.07
CA GLU A 142 7.97 1.95 6.24
C GLU A 142 8.25 2.89 5.05
N THR A 143 7.35 2.89 4.07
CA THR A 143 7.54 3.62 2.79
C THR A 143 7.51 5.14 2.92
N THR A 144 7.12 5.66 4.08
CA THR A 144 7.00 7.11 4.32
C THR A 144 8.05 7.65 5.28
N ALA A 145 8.84 6.78 5.91
CA ALA A 145 9.97 7.20 6.72
C ALA A 145 11.11 7.67 5.81
N PHE A 146 11.66 8.85 6.12
CA PHE A 146 12.80 9.39 5.40
C PHE A 146 14.06 8.56 5.71
N PHE A 147 14.83 8.23 4.66
CA PHE A 147 16.14 7.55 4.74
C PHE A 147 16.12 6.13 5.36
N SER A 148 17.31 5.61 5.69
CA SER A 148 17.54 4.21 6.12
C SER A 148 16.83 3.77 7.40
N GLU A 149 16.10 4.66 8.06
CA GLU A 149 15.23 4.37 9.21
C GLU A 149 13.91 3.70 8.80
N GLY A 150 13.51 3.87 7.53
CA GLY A 150 12.30 3.24 6.98
C GLY A 150 12.45 1.75 6.66
N MET A 151 13.63 1.15 6.88
CA MET A 151 13.80 -0.29 6.75
C MET A 151 14.48 -0.85 8.00
N LEU A 152 13.69 -1.54 8.82
CA LEU A 152 14.14 -2.09 10.09
C LEU A 152 14.18 -3.62 9.99
N SER A 153 15.35 -4.20 10.21
CA SER A 153 15.51 -5.66 10.27
C SER A 153 15.37 -6.14 11.71
N ARG A 154 14.51 -7.14 11.92
CA ARG A 154 14.15 -7.70 13.25
C ARG A 154 15.34 -8.12 14.14
N ARG A 155 16.54 -8.36 13.61
CA ARG A 155 17.73 -8.65 14.45
C ARG A 155 18.22 -7.44 15.27
N GLU A 156 17.80 -6.22 14.94
CA GLU A 156 18.32 -4.99 15.55
C GLU A 156 17.16 -4.06 16.00
N ASN A 157 16.74 -4.20 17.27
CA ASN A 157 16.02 -3.18 18.05
C ASN A 157 14.75 -2.53 17.46
N LEU A 158 13.69 -3.31 17.25
CA LEU A 158 12.30 -2.82 17.16
C LEU A 158 11.52 -3.20 18.43
N PRO A 159 10.40 -2.53 18.75
CA PRO A 159 9.47 -2.93 19.80
C PRO A 159 9.11 -4.43 19.68
N GLN A 160 8.82 -5.07 20.82
CA GLN A 160 8.63 -6.52 20.88
C GLN A 160 7.58 -6.95 19.86
N ILE A 161 7.76 -8.13 19.26
CA ILE A 161 6.87 -8.72 18.23
C ILE A 161 5.38 -8.64 18.60
N THR A 162 5.07 -8.62 19.89
CA THR A 162 3.74 -8.40 20.47
C THR A 162 3.04 -7.12 19.98
N ASP A 163 3.80 -6.10 19.61
CA ASP A 163 3.25 -4.81 19.16
C ASP A 163 2.73 -4.89 17.72
N PHE A 164 3.23 -5.84 16.91
CA PHE A 164 2.70 -6.14 15.57
C PHE A 164 1.55 -7.15 15.60
N VAL A 165 1.51 -8.03 16.60
CA VAL A 165 0.44 -9.03 16.76
C VAL A 165 -0.93 -8.37 16.93
N ASN A 166 -0.97 -7.14 17.44
CA ASN A 166 -2.21 -6.38 17.62
C ASN A 166 -2.57 -5.49 16.41
N LEU A 167 -1.79 -5.51 15.34
CA LEU A 167 -2.07 -4.70 14.16
C LEU A 167 -2.99 -5.43 13.19
N SER A 168 -3.85 -4.66 12.53
CA SER A 168 -4.75 -5.19 11.53
C SER A 168 -3.96 -5.53 10.26
N THR A 169 -3.90 -6.81 9.92
CA THR A 169 -3.42 -7.25 8.62
C THR A 169 -4.47 -6.93 7.55
N ILE A 170 -4.03 -6.40 6.42
CA ILE A 170 -4.91 -6.08 5.29
C ILE A 170 -4.46 -6.80 4.03
N SER A 171 -5.39 -7.04 3.10
CA SER A 171 -5.05 -7.50 1.75
C SER A 171 -4.72 -6.33 0.82
N LEU A 172 -4.19 -6.63 -0.36
CA LEU A 172 -4.06 -5.63 -1.42
C LEU A 172 -5.42 -5.07 -1.84
N GLU A 173 -6.45 -5.91 -1.87
CA GLU A 173 -7.82 -5.47 -2.13
C GLU A 173 -8.26 -4.45 -1.09
N ASN A 174 -8.00 -4.71 0.19
CA ASN A 174 -8.31 -3.74 1.24
C ASN A 174 -7.49 -2.44 1.07
N LEU A 175 -6.24 -2.51 0.61
CA LEU A 175 -5.43 -1.33 0.29
C LEU A 175 -6.08 -0.44 -0.81
N ILE A 176 -6.71 -1.05 -1.82
CA ILE A 176 -7.52 -0.33 -2.82
C ILE A 176 -8.73 0.34 -2.14
N GLY A 177 -9.38 -0.35 -1.21
CA GLY A 177 -10.47 0.23 -0.41
C GLY A 177 -10.04 1.43 0.43
N ILE A 178 -8.87 1.33 1.09
CA ILE A 178 -8.26 2.42 1.87
C ILE A 178 -7.94 3.62 0.97
N PHE A 179 -7.43 3.39 -0.25
CA PHE A 179 -7.22 4.46 -1.22
C PHE A 179 -8.52 5.23 -1.52
N TYR A 180 -9.60 4.51 -1.86
CA TYR A 180 -10.89 5.16 -2.14
C TYR A 180 -11.51 5.81 -0.89
N TYR A 181 -11.29 5.24 0.29
CA TYR A 181 -11.69 5.86 1.54
C TYR A 181 -11.01 7.23 1.73
N ASN A 182 -9.70 7.32 1.49
CA ASN A 182 -8.96 8.58 1.60
C ASN A 182 -9.47 9.64 0.61
N GLU A 183 -9.77 9.24 -0.64
CA GLU A 183 -10.37 10.14 -1.64
C GLU A 183 -11.79 10.57 -1.22
N ALA A 184 -12.58 9.67 -0.61
CA ALA A 184 -13.91 10.00 -0.08
C ALA A 184 -13.84 11.04 1.04
N VAL A 185 -12.91 10.87 1.97
CA VAL A 185 -12.67 11.81 3.08
C VAL A 185 -12.20 13.16 2.56
N LYS A 186 -11.28 13.17 1.59
CA LYS A 186 -10.81 14.41 0.93
C LYS A 186 -11.97 15.16 0.26
N ALA A 187 -12.80 14.47 -0.52
CA ALA A 187 -13.97 15.05 -1.17
C ALA A 187 -15.00 15.56 -0.15
N TYR A 188 -15.21 14.84 0.97
CA TYR A 188 -16.09 15.26 2.05
C TYR A 188 -15.67 16.60 2.66
N PHE A 189 -14.37 16.73 3.01
CA PHE A 189 -13.83 17.98 3.56
C PHE A 189 -13.78 19.13 2.56
N GLN A 190 -13.86 18.84 1.26
CA GLN A 190 -14.00 19.83 0.19
C GLN A 190 -15.45 20.17 -0.14
N GLU A 191 -16.42 19.67 0.65
CA GLU A 191 -17.86 19.80 0.44
C GLU A 191 -18.36 19.25 -0.90
N ASN A 192 -17.56 18.43 -1.57
CA ASN A 192 -17.94 17.71 -2.77
C ASN A 192 -18.57 16.38 -2.36
N PHE A 193 -19.81 16.45 -1.85
CA PHE A 193 -20.49 15.28 -1.28
C PHE A 193 -20.89 14.24 -2.34
N ILE A 194 -21.06 14.63 -3.61
CA ILE A 194 -21.33 13.69 -4.71
C ILE A 194 -20.13 12.75 -4.90
N ASP A 195 -18.94 13.32 -5.10
CA ASP A 195 -17.72 12.53 -5.27
C ASP A 195 -17.39 11.74 -4.01
N SER A 196 -17.61 12.33 -2.84
CA SER A 196 -17.42 11.63 -1.57
C SER A 196 -18.30 10.38 -1.44
N VAL A 197 -19.58 10.45 -1.80
CA VAL A 197 -20.48 9.28 -1.83
C VAL A 197 -20.00 8.24 -2.84
N ALA A 198 -19.59 8.66 -4.03
CA ALA A 198 -19.11 7.76 -5.07
C ALA A 198 -17.83 7.02 -4.65
N PHE A 199 -16.85 7.73 -4.10
CA PHE A 199 -15.62 7.14 -3.58
C PHE A 199 -15.88 6.25 -2.38
N ALA A 200 -16.72 6.65 -1.43
CA ALA A 200 -17.04 5.83 -0.27
C ALA A 200 -17.76 4.53 -0.66
N ASN A 201 -18.65 4.56 -1.66
CA ASN A 201 -19.29 3.36 -2.20
C ASN A 201 -18.25 2.41 -2.83
N LYS A 202 -17.29 2.95 -3.59
CA LYS A 202 -16.22 2.16 -4.19
C LYS A 202 -15.27 1.60 -3.13
N ALA A 203 -14.93 2.38 -2.10
CA ALA A 203 -14.18 1.92 -0.94
C ALA A 203 -14.86 0.72 -0.27
N TYR A 204 -16.18 0.77 -0.11
CA TYR A 204 -16.95 -0.28 0.55
C TYR A 204 -16.93 -1.60 -0.22
N GLN A 205 -16.81 -1.57 -1.55
CA GLN A 205 -16.67 -2.77 -2.38
C GLN A 205 -15.37 -3.53 -2.10
N PHE A 206 -14.29 -2.82 -1.82
CA PHE A 206 -12.95 -3.38 -1.61
C PHE A 206 -12.58 -3.55 -0.13
N TYR A 207 -13.20 -2.76 0.74
CA TYR A 207 -12.93 -2.81 2.18
C TYR A 207 -14.18 -2.42 3.00
N PRO A 208 -15.13 -3.35 3.19
CA PRO A 208 -16.36 -3.11 3.93
C PRO A 208 -16.09 -3.08 5.44
N CYS A 209 -15.59 -1.94 5.94
CA CYS A 209 -15.35 -1.72 7.37
C CYS A 209 -16.18 -0.56 7.92
N LEU A 210 -16.22 -0.45 9.26
CA LEU A 210 -17.05 0.56 9.94
C LEU A 210 -16.74 1.98 9.48
N ARG A 211 -15.45 2.36 9.39
CA ARG A 211 -15.05 3.71 8.97
C ARG A 211 -15.57 4.08 7.57
N VAL A 212 -15.58 3.12 6.65
CA VAL A 212 -16.04 3.33 5.27
C VAL A 212 -17.56 3.52 5.25
N LYS A 213 -18.28 2.75 6.08
CA LYS A 213 -19.72 2.91 6.26
C LYS A 213 -20.08 4.26 6.89
N GLU A 214 -19.28 4.73 7.85
CA GLU A 214 -19.46 6.03 8.50
C GLU A 214 -19.31 7.17 7.51
N ILE A 215 -18.20 7.24 6.76
CA ILE A 215 -18.01 8.30 5.77
C ILE A 215 -19.10 8.26 4.69
N PHE A 216 -19.51 7.07 4.22
CA PHE A 216 -20.60 6.94 3.26
C PHE A 216 -21.91 7.53 3.79
N THR A 217 -22.25 7.25 5.05
CA THR A 217 -23.47 7.74 5.69
C THR A 217 -23.42 9.26 5.87
N MET A 218 -22.32 9.78 6.42
CA MET A 218 -22.11 11.22 6.61
C MET A 218 -22.19 11.99 5.29
N SER A 219 -21.54 11.49 4.22
CA SER A 219 -21.57 12.11 2.90
C SER A 219 -22.97 12.13 2.29
N LYS A 220 -23.74 11.03 2.43
CA LYS A 220 -25.14 10.98 1.96
C LYS A 220 -26.04 11.98 2.69
N GLU A 221 -25.90 12.09 4.00
CA GLU A 221 -26.68 13.06 4.79
C GLU A 221 -26.40 14.50 4.37
N LYS A 222 -25.11 14.83 4.17
CA LYS A 222 -24.69 16.16 3.72
C LYS A 222 -25.16 16.46 2.31
N LEU A 223 -25.04 15.50 1.38
CA LEU A 223 -25.56 15.62 0.02
C LEU A 223 -27.08 15.86 0.01
N GLY A 224 -27.83 15.10 0.82
CA GLY A 224 -29.28 15.26 0.93
C GLY A 224 -29.68 16.66 1.40
N LYS A 225 -28.97 17.22 2.38
CA LYS A 225 -29.16 18.60 2.83
C LYS A 225 -28.80 19.60 1.72
N GLN A 226 -27.66 19.42 1.05
CA GLN A 226 -27.21 20.32 -0.01
C GLN A 226 -28.23 20.41 -1.16
N ILE A 227 -28.80 19.28 -1.57
CA ILE A 227 -29.84 19.23 -2.61
C ILE A 227 -31.14 19.88 -2.11
N ALA A 228 -31.54 19.64 -0.86
CA ALA A 228 -32.77 20.21 -0.29
C ALA A 228 -32.74 21.73 -0.16
N PHE A 229 -31.55 22.33 0.01
CA PHE A 229 -31.36 23.78 0.16
C PHE A 229 -30.79 24.47 -1.09
N ALA A 230 -30.64 23.77 -2.22
CA ALA A 230 -30.20 24.38 -3.46
C ALA A 230 -31.28 25.35 -4.00
N PRO A 231 -30.92 26.60 -4.38
CA PRO A 231 -31.87 27.52 -4.98
C PRO A 231 -32.41 26.91 -6.29
N LYS A 232 -33.74 26.93 -6.45
CA LYS A 232 -34.44 26.44 -7.63
C LYS A 232 -34.24 27.35 -8.83
#